data_AF-A0A8T3W323-F1
#
_entry.id   AF-A0A8T3W323-F1
#
_cell.length_a   1.000
_cell.length_b   1.000
_cell.length_c   1.000
_cell.angle_alpha   90.00
_cell.angle_beta   90.00
_cell.angle_gamma   90.00
#
_symmetry.space_group_name_H-M   'P 1'
#
loop_
_entity.id
_entity.type
_entity.pdbx_description
1 polymer ?
#
loop_
_entity_poly.entity_id
_entity_poly.type
_entity_poly.pdbx_seq_one_letter_code
_entity_poly.pdbx_strand_id
1 'polypeptide(L)'
;MSLENTTNSTDVREVNFDYVGLNEFLDLTVWLRDNKYGEVGGRSQDEKYMYESPDESHRVLLNNRERRITVIYETDKEKESSKLLAIIRSLKGVTEKPGAEK
;
A
#
# COMPACT_ATOMS: atom_id res chain seq x y z
N MET A 1 -30.89 14.16 -23.27
CA MET A 1 -29.95 13.09 -22.88
C MET A 1 -29.02 13.71 -21.85
N SER A 2 -29.28 13.46 -20.58
CA SER A 2 -28.36 13.84 -19.51
C SER A 2 -27.87 12.53 -18.93
N LEU A 3 -26.70 12.08 -19.38
CA LEU A 3 -25.98 11.05 -18.63
C LEU A 3 -25.59 11.72 -17.32
N GLU A 4 -26.32 11.40 -16.26
CA GLU A 4 -25.85 11.58 -14.89
C GLU A 4 -24.54 10.80 -14.81
N ASN A 5 -23.44 11.52 -14.98
CA ASN A 5 -22.12 11.01 -14.70
C ASN A 5 -22.05 10.96 -13.17
N THR A 6 -22.61 9.90 -12.59
CA THR A 6 -22.43 9.54 -11.19
C THR A 6 -20.95 9.23 -11.04
N THR A 7 -20.15 10.26 -10.81
CA THR A 7 -18.78 10.09 -10.40
C THR A 7 -18.87 9.42 -9.04
N ASN A 8 -18.81 8.09 -9.02
CA ASN A 8 -18.26 7.35 -7.89
C ASN A 8 -16.82 7.84 -7.76
N SER A 9 -16.64 9.03 -7.20
CA SER A 9 -15.33 9.58 -6.85
C SER A 9 -14.89 8.82 -5.62
N THR A 10 -14.37 7.60 -5.81
CA THR A 10 -13.62 6.99 -4.73
C THR A 10 -12.36 7.82 -4.57
N ASP A 11 -12.26 8.57 -3.48
CA ASP A 11 -11.07 9.37 -3.16
C ASP A 11 -9.95 8.37 -2.84
N VAL A 12 -8.98 8.25 -3.74
CA VAL A 12 -7.84 7.36 -3.58
C VAL A 12 -6.76 8.09 -2.79
N ARG A 13 -6.37 7.53 -1.64
CA ARG A 13 -5.32 8.04 -0.77
C ARG A 13 -4.04 7.26 -0.97
N GLU A 14 -2.92 7.97 -0.96
CA GLU A 14 -1.60 7.38 -0.99
C GLU A 14 -0.82 7.77 0.26
N VAL A 15 -0.23 6.79 0.94
CA VAL A 15 0.65 6.99 2.09
C VAL A 15 1.98 6.32 1.80
N ASN A 16 3.05 7.08 2.00
CA ASN A 16 4.41 6.61 1.74
C ASN A 16 5.13 6.37 3.06
N PHE A 17 5.94 5.33 3.11
CA PHE A 17 6.77 5.00 4.25
C PHE A 17 8.18 4.69 3.79
N ASP A 18 9.18 5.26 4.43
CA ASP A 18 10.56 4.81 4.27
C ASP A 18 10.87 3.77 5.34
N TYR A 19 11.70 2.79 5.02
CA TYR A 19 12.18 1.80 5.98
C TYR A 19 13.71 1.70 5.96
N VAL A 20 14.30 1.27 7.08
CA VAL A 20 15.77 1.29 7.25
C VAL A 20 16.39 -0.09 7.03
N GLY A 21 15.69 -1.18 7.35
CA GLY A 21 16.17 -2.56 7.26
C GLY A 21 15.39 -3.46 6.30
N LEU A 22 16.09 -4.43 5.71
CA LEU A 22 15.51 -5.47 4.87
C LEU A 22 14.54 -6.39 5.63
N ASN A 23 14.68 -6.48 6.95
CA ASN A 23 13.80 -7.30 7.79
C ASN A 23 12.36 -6.76 7.77
N GLU A 24 12.18 -5.45 7.80
CA GLU A 24 10.87 -4.78 7.75
C GLU A 24 10.18 -5.02 6.41
N PHE A 25 10.95 -5.00 5.32
CA PHE A 25 10.47 -5.33 3.99
C PHE A 25 9.96 -6.79 3.92
N LEU A 26 10.74 -7.73 4.47
CA LEU A 26 10.38 -9.14 4.51
C LEU A 26 9.16 -9.39 5.40
N ASP A 27 9.11 -8.78 6.59
CA ASP A 27 8.01 -8.91 7.54
C ASP A 27 6.69 -8.41 6.93
N LEU A 28 6.71 -7.24 6.28
CA LEU A 28 5.57 -6.71 5.55
C LEU A 28 5.13 -7.61 4.39
N THR A 29 6.09 -8.12 3.61
CA THR A 29 5.82 -9.02 2.49
C THR A 29 5.14 -10.32 2.96
N VAL A 30 5.62 -10.89 4.07
CA VAL A 30 5.03 -12.08 4.70
C VAL A 30 3.62 -11.76 5.21
N TRP A 31 3.45 -10.63 5.89
CA TRP A 31 2.15 -10.21 6.40
C TRP A 31 1.11 -10.00 5.30
N LEU A 32 1.47 -9.34 4.19
CA LEU A 32 0.59 -9.12 3.05
C LEU A 32 0.13 -10.45 2.44
N ARG A 33 1.07 -11.39 2.29
CA ARG A 33 0.77 -12.73 1.81
C ARG A 33 -0.18 -13.48 2.77
N ASP A 34 0.07 -13.42 4.07
CA ASP A 34 -0.77 -14.08 5.09
C ASP A 34 -2.19 -13.49 5.15
N ASN A 35 -2.31 -12.18 4.94
CA ASN A 35 -3.58 -11.45 4.86
C ASN A 35 -4.24 -11.52 3.49
N LYS A 36 -3.83 -12.47 2.63
CA LYS A 36 -4.41 -12.74 1.31
C LYS A 36 -4.34 -11.56 0.33
N TYR A 37 -3.40 -10.64 0.48
CA TYR A 37 -3.10 -9.73 -0.61
C TYR A 37 -2.52 -10.54 -1.78
N GLY A 38 -3.15 -10.43 -2.95
CA GLY A 38 -2.67 -11.04 -4.17
C GLY A 38 -1.39 -10.37 -4.62
N GLU A 39 -0.31 -11.15 -4.80
CA GLU A 39 0.89 -10.66 -5.48
C GLU A 39 0.56 -10.50 -6.97
N VAL A 40 0.39 -9.26 -7.40
CA VAL A 40 -0.07 -8.90 -8.75
C VAL A 40 1.10 -8.56 -9.69
N GLY A 41 2.31 -8.44 -9.15
CA GLY A 41 3.52 -8.32 -9.96
C GLY A 41 4.76 -8.00 -9.12
N GLY A 42 5.74 -8.90 -9.15
CA GLY A 42 7.11 -8.65 -8.70
C GLY A 42 8.02 -8.52 -9.91
N ARG A 43 8.50 -7.30 -10.23
CA ARG A 43 9.58 -7.16 -11.22
C ARG A 43 10.91 -7.38 -10.50
N SER A 44 11.42 -8.60 -10.59
CA SER A 44 12.70 -9.04 -10.00
C SER A 44 13.91 -8.21 -10.43
N GLN A 45 13.78 -7.38 -11.47
CA GLN A 45 14.86 -6.52 -11.97
C GLN A 45 14.97 -5.18 -11.21
N ASP A 46 13.92 -4.73 -10.53
CA ASP A 46 13.91 -3.49 -9.72
C ASP A 46 13.50 -3.74 -8.25
N GLU A 47 13.39 -5.02 -7.83
CA GLU A 47 12.91 -5.43 -6.51
C GLU A 47 11.64 -4.67 -6.07
N LYS A 48 10.75 -4.43 -7.04
CA LYS A 48 9.46 -3.79 -6.85
C LYS A 48 8.38 -4.85 -6.82
N TYR A 49 7.64 -4.89 -5.72
CA TYR A 49 6.57 -5.85 -5.47
C TYR A 49 5.26 -5.10 -5.33
N MET A 50 4.24 -5.56 -6.04
CA MET A 50 2.89 -5.03 -5.95
C MET A 50 1.96 -6.09 -5.36
N TYR A 51 1.28 -5.70 -4.29
CA TYR A 51 0.28 -6.48 -3.58
C TYR A 51 -1.06 -5.78 -3.69
N GLU A 52 -2.11 -6.52 -4.01
CA GLU A 52 -3.46 -6.00 -4.17
C GLU A 52 -4.42 -6.79 -3.32
N SER A 53 -5.27 -6.12 -2.55
CA SER A 53 -6.32 -6.80 -1.80
C SER A 53 -7.27 -7.53 -2.76
N PRO A 54 -7.85 -8.67 -2.37
CA PRO A 54 -8.76 -9.43 -3.24
C PRO A 54 -10.03 -8.64 -3.63
N ASP A 55 -10.38 -7.64 -2.84
CA ASP A 55 -11.47 -6.68 -3.09
C ASP A 55 -11.02 -5.39 -3.80
N GLU A 56 -9.79 -5.38 -4.35
CA GLU A 56 -9.15 -4.30 -5.15
C GLU A 56 -9.05 -2.92 -4.48
N SER A 57 -9.51 -2.77 -3.23
CA SER A 57 -9.54 -1.48 -2.54
C SER A 57 -8.24 -1.02 -1.89
N HIS A 58 -7.25 -1.91 -1.79
CA HIS A 58 -5.96 -1.60 -1.20
C HIS A 58 -4.86 -2.14 -2.11
N ARG A 59 -3.89 -1.30 -2.43
CA ARG A 59 -2.72 -1.66 -3.21
C ARG A 59 -1.47 -1.25 -2.45
N VAL A 60 -0.54 -2.17 -2.28
CA VAL A 60 0.73 -1.93 -1.60
C VAL A 60 1.85 -2.14 -2.59
N LEU A 61 2.62 -1.09 -2.80
CA LEU A 61 3.81 -1.08 -3.64
C LEU A 61 5.01 -1.07 -2.72
N LEU A 62 5.77 -2.15 -2.72
CA LEU A 62 7.05 -2.24 -2.02
C LEU A 62 8.16 -1.99 -3.03
N ASN A 63 9.10 -1.12 -2.69
CA ASN A 63 10.30 -0.86 -3.47
C ASN A 63 11.52 -1.08 -2.58
N ASN A 64 12.26 -2.17 -2.82
CA ASN A 64 13.46 -2.47 -2.04
C ASN A 64 14.63 -1.53 -2.32
N ARG A 65 14.78 -1.14 -3.58
CA ARG A 65 15.87 -0.29 -4.03
C ARG A 65 15.81 1.12 -3.44
N GLU A 66 14.61 1.69 -3.37
CA GLU A 66 14.37 3.00 -2.75
C GLU A 66 14.08 2.92 -1.25
N ARG A 67 14.02 1.70 -0.68
CA ARG A 67 13.57 1.43 0.69
C ARG A 67 12.28 2.15 1.03
N ARG A 68 11.31 2.06 0.13
CA ARG A 68 10.02 2.74 0.22
C ARG A 68 8.86 1.75 0.12
N ILE A 69 7.84 1.98 0.92
CA ILE A 69 6.55 1.31 0.90
C ILE A 69 5.52 2.38 0.56
N THR A 70 4.75 2.16 -0.49
CA THR A 70 3.66 3.05 -0.87
C THR A 70 2.35 2.27 -0.75
N VAL A 71 1.48 2.74 0.13
CA VAL A 71 0.15 2.16 0.35
C VAL A 71 -0.86 3.07 -0.32
N ILE A 72 -1.63 2.51 -1.24
CA ILE A 72 -2.71 3.17 -1.95
C ILE A 72 -4.00 2.53 -1.47
N TYR A 73 -4.97 3.33 -1.01
CA TYR A 73 -6.25 2.82 -0.55
C TYR A 73 -7.40 3.73 -0.91
N GLU A 74 -8.58 3.13 -1.02
CA GLU A 74 -9.83 3.84 -1.19
C GLU A 74 -10.36 4.35 0.17
N THR A 75 -10.67 5.64 0.27
CA THR A 75 -11.18 6.28 1.50
C THR A 75 -12.52 5.72 1.99
N ASP A 76 -13.40 5.29 1.09
CA ASP A 76 -14.67 4.65 1.45
C ASP A 76 -14.45 3.35 2.28
N LYS A 77 -13.24 2.78 2.23
CA LYS A 77 -12.80 1.63 3.03
C LYS A 77 -11.69 1.94 4.04
N GLU A 78 -11.57 3.19 4.51
CA GLU A 78 -10.53 3.67 5.43
C GLU A 78 -10.31 2.79 6.68
N LYS A 79 -11.35 2.12 7.19
CA LYS A 79 -11.25 1.23 8.36
C LYS A 79 -10.28 0.06 8.14
N GLU A 80 -10.26 -0.52 6.95
CA GLU A 80 -9.37 -1.64 6.63
C GLU A 80 -7.95 -1.12 6.36
N SER A 81 -7.83 0.01 5.65
CA SER A 81 -6.57 0.74 5.45
C SER A 81 -5.87 1.09 6.76
N SER A 82 -6.63 1.50 7.77
CA SER A 82 -6.09 1.86 9.09
C SER A 82 -5.34 0.71 9.75
N LYS A 83 -5.79 -0.54 9.56
CA LYS A 83 -5.09 -1.72 10.08
C LYS A 83 -3.75 -1.91 9.39
N LEU A 84 -3.74 -1.87 8.07
CA LEU A 84 -2.51 -2.00 7.28
C LEU A 84 -1.50 -0.90 7.66
N LEU A 85 -1.95 0.36 7.75
CA LEU A 85 -1.11 1.48 8.16
C LEU A 85 -0.58 1.29 9.59
N ALA A 86 -1.40 0.78 10.53
CA ALA A 86 -0.95 0.49 11.90
C ALA A 86 0.13 -0.60 11.95
N ILE A 87 0.03 -1.65 11.11
CA ILE A 87 1.06 -2.69 10.99
C ILE A 87 2.36 -2.09 10.45
N ILE A 88 2.28 -1.33 9.36
CA ILE A 88 3.47 -0.70 8.76
C ILE A 88 4.13 0.26 9.75
N ARG A 89 3.34 1.04 10.50
CA ARG A 89 3.83 1.90 11.58
C ARG A 89 4.42 1.13 12.78
N SER A 90 4.03 -0.14 12.96
CA SER A 90 4.56 -1.01 14.02
C SER A 90 5.90 -1.65 13.64
N LEU A 91 6.26 -1.66 12.36
CA LEU A 91 7.56 -2.16 11.90
C LEU A 91 8.69 -1.28 12.45
N LYS A 92 9.65 -1.90 13.13
CA LYS A 92 10.80 -1.18 13.69
C LYS A 92 11.65 -0.60 12.58
N GLY A 93 11.74 0.73 12.50
CA GLY A 93 12.56 1.41 11.48
C GLY A 93 11.76 1.88 10.28
N VAL A 94 10.42 1.85 10.33
CA VAL A 94 9.56 2.47 9.33
C VAL A 94 9.15 3.87 9.76
N THR A 95 9.25 4.84 8.86
CA THR A 95 8.83 6.22 9.09
C THR A 95 7.85 6.64 8.00
N GLU A 96 6.65 7.06 8.41
CA GLU A 96 5.68 7.63 7.49
C GLU A 96 6.19 8.96 6.93
N LYS A 97 6.26 9.04 5.61
CA LYS A 97 6.45 10.28 4.89
C LYS A 97 5.07 10.90 4.69
N PRO A 98 4.88 12.19 5.04
CA PRO A 98 3.68 12.89 4.61
C PRO A 98 3.63 12.79 3.08
N GLY A 99 2.63 12.06 2.57
CA GLY A 99 2.35 12.04 1.14
C GLY A 99 2.10 13.47 0.71
N ALA A 100 2.73 13.92 -0.36
CA ALA A 100 2.42 15.22 -0.93
C ALA A 100 0.95 15.19 -1.33
N GLU A 101 0.07 15.77 -0.49
CA GLU A 101 -1.28 16.15 -0.90
C GLU A 101 -1.13 16.95 -2.21
N LYS A 102 -1.66 16.40 -3.29
CA LYS A 102 -1.78 17.10 -4.57
C LYS A 102 -3.25 17.25 -4.92
#